data_AF-A0A0S3RER4-F1
#
_entry.id   AF-A0A0S3RER4-F1
#
_cell.length_a   1.000
_cell.length_b   1.000
_cell.length_c   1.000
_cell.angle_alpha   90.00
_cell.angle_beta   90.00
_cell.angle_gamma   90.00
#
_symmetry.space_group_name_H-M   'P 1'
#
loop_
_entity.id
_entity.type
_entity.pdbx_description
1 polymer ?
#
loop_
_entity_poly.entity_id
_entity_poly.type
_entity_poly.pdbx_seq_one_letter_code
_entity_poly.pdbx_strand_id
1 'polypeptide(L)'
;RWSSHQLFEVLHISQFGEQFVVNLENKECSCRKWLITGIPCTHAITAMKFLNLNAEDYIDHWFRKSTYEETYNTIIYPFNGQLVWDITSYPDV
;
A
#
# COMPACT_ATOMS: atom_id res chain seq x y z
N ARG A 1 -19.01 18.78 14.56
CA ARG A 1 -19.75 18.04 13.51
C ARG A 1 -18.74 17.73 12.41
N TRP A 2 -18.23 16.50 12.38
CA TRP A 2 -17.17 16.03 11.49
C TRP A 2 -17.79 15.50 10.20
N SER A 3 -18.11 16.40 9.26
CA SER A 3 -18.86 16.06 8.05
C SER A 3 -18.20 16.53 6.76
N SER A 4 -16.93 16.96 6.83
CA SER A 4 -16.17 17.41 5.66
C SER A 4 -14.89 16.61 5.39
N HIS A 5 -14.45 15.77 6.33
CA HIS A 5 -13.25 14.95 6.19
C HIS A 5 -13.69 13.49 6.24
N GLN A 6 -13.23 12.65 5.30
CA GLN A 6 -13.48 11.21 5.29
C GLN A 6 -12.67 10.51 6.41
N LEU A 7 -12.87 10.97 7.65
CA LEU A 7 -12.15 10.61 8.85
C LEU A 7 -13.06 9.77 9.75
N PHE A 8 -12.58 8.59 10.13
CA PHE A 8 -13.33 7.60 10.87
C PHE A 8 -12.57 7.13 12.09
N GLU A 9 -13.30 6.88 13.17
CA GLU A 9 -12.85 6.10 14.31
C GLU A 9 -13.40 4.68 14.17
N VAL A 10 -12.53 3.68 14.17
CA VAL A 10 -12.88 2.26 14.03
C VAL A 10 -12.45 1.52 15.29
N LEU A 11 -13.40 0.84 15.93
CA LEU A 11 -13.20 0.12 17.18
C LEU A 11 -13.13 -1.39 16.96
N HIS A 12 -12.22 -2.07 17.64
CA HIS A 12 -12.26 -3.52 17.76
C HIS A 12 -13.20 -3.92 18.90
N ILE A 13 -14.13 -4.85 18.65
CA ILE A 13 -15.10 -5.35 19.64
C ILE A 13 -14.44 -6.40 20.57
N SER A 14 -13.18 -6.18 20.94
CA SER A 14 -12.44 -7.02 21.88
C SER A 14 -12.48 -6.39 23.28
N GLN A 15 -12.19 -7.21 24.30
CA GLN A 15 -12.15 -6.78 25.71
C GLN A 15 -11.16 -5.63 26.00
N PHE A 16 -10.21 -5.36 25.10
CA PHE A 16 -9.20 -4.33 25.24
C PHE A 16 -9.53 -3.01 24.51
N GLY A 17 -10.60 -2.98 23.70
CA GLY A 17 -11.16 -1.75 23.15
C GLY A 17 -10.21 -0.92 22.28
N GLU A 18 -9.41 -1.56 21.43
CA GLU A 18 -8.47 -0.86 20.55
C GLU A 18 -9.20 0.04 19.55
N GLN A 19 -8.71 1.28 19.41
CA GLN A 19 -9.28 2.30 18.53
C GLN A 19 -8.29 2.67 17.42
N PHE A 20 -8.81 2.84 16.22
CA PHE A 20 -8.03 3.18 15.05
C PHE A 20 -8.63 4.39 14.34
N VAL A 21 -7.78 5.31 13.92
CA VAL A 21 -8.19 6.49 13.14
C VAL A 21 -7.88 6.19 11.67
N VAL A 22 -8.90 6.29 10.82
CA VAL A 22 -8.80 6.08 9.37
C VAL A 22 -9.08 7.40 8.68
N ASN A 23 -8.20 7.82 7.79
CA ASN A 23 -8.42 8.94 6.88
C ASN A 23 -8.41 8.42 5.45
N LEU A 24 -9.59 8.36 4.80
CA LEU A 24 -9.71 7.83 3.45
C LEU A 24 -9.16 8.77 2.38
N GLU A 25 -9.18 10.08 2.61
CA GLU A 25 -8.64 11.09 1.69
C GLU A 25 -7.12 10.98 1.60
N ASN A 26 -6.46 10.87 2.74
CA ASN A 26 -5.01 10.68 2.81
C ASN A 26 -4.57 9.22 2.57
N LYS A 27 -5.51 8.28 2.45
CA LYS A 27 -5.23 6.83 2.38
C LYS A 27 -4.42 6.31 3.58
N GLU A 28 -4.78 6.77 4.77
CA GLU A 28 -4.05 6.50 6.01
C GLU A 28 -4.92 5.76 7.04
N CYS A 29 -4.25 4.95 7.86
CA CYS A 29 -4.83 4.39 9.08
C CYS A 29 -3.77 4.41 10.17
N SER A 30 -4.16 4.67 11.42
CA SER A 30 -3.25 4.68 12.57
C SER A 30 -2.57 3.32 12.83
N CYS A 31 -3.09 2.22 12.27
CA CYS A 31 -2.41 0.91 12.27
C CYS A 31 -1.21 0.84 11.31
N ARG A 32 -0.99 1.88 10.48
CA ARG A 32 0.11 2.07 9.52
C ARG A 32 0.22 1.04 8.39
N LYS A 33 -0.59 -0.02 8.40
CA LYS A 33 -0.54 -1.05 7.36
C LYS A 33 -0.76 -0.47 5.97
N TRP A 34 -1.74 0.42 5.81
CA TRP A 34 -2.01 1.04 4.51
C TRP A 34 -0.85 1.93 4.03
N LEU A 35 -0.25 2.72 4.93
CA LEU A 35 0.94 3.53 4.62
C LEU A 35 2.12 2.66 4.15
N ILE A 36 2.33 1.50 4.77
CA ILE A 36 3.47 0.62 4.47
C ILE A 36 3.24 -0.16 3.17
N THR A 37 2.03 -0.66 2.95
CA THR A 37 1.77 -1.61 1.85
C THR A 37 1.09 -0.99 0.63
N GLY A 38 0.55 0.22 0.73
CA GLY A 38 -0.29 0.82 -0.32
C GLY A 38 -1.65 0.12 -0.51
N ILE A 39 -2.01 -0.80 0.39
CA ILE A 39 -3.23 -1.62 0.32
C ILE A 39 -4.11 -1.30 1.54
N PRO A 40 -5.40 -0.98 1.37
CA PRO A 40 -6.30 -0.71 2.49
C PRO A 40 -6.27 -1.81 3.55
N CYS A 41 -6.08 -1.41 4.81
CA CYS A 41 -6.15 -2.34 5.95
C CYS A 41 -7.62 -2.70 6.28
N THR A 42 -7.83 -3.66 7.18
CA THR A 42 -9.18 -4.08 7.58
C THR A 42 -10.00 -2.93 8.18
N HIS A 43 -9.37 -2.00 8.89
CA HIS A 43 -10.02 -0.81 9.42
C HIS A 43 -10.49 0.13 8.30
N ALA A 44 -9.62 0.39 7.32
CA ALA A 44 -9.95 1.21 6.16
C ALA A 44 -11.08 0.59 5.33
N ILE A 45 -11.01 -0.72 5.07
CA ILE A 45 -12.05 -1.47 4.37
C ILE A 45 -13.40 -1.37 5.12
N THR A 46 -13.38 -1.39 6.45
CA THR A 46 -14.59 -1.22 7.27
C THR A 46 -15.21 0.17 7.08
N ALA A 47 -14.40 1.23 7.13
CA ALA A 47 -14.85 2.59 6.88
C ALA A 47 -15.37 2.79 5.43
N MET A 48 -14.68 2.22 4.44
CA MET A 48 -15.12 2.24 3.04
C MET A 48 -16.45 1.52 2.85
N LYS A 49 -16.64 0.36 3.49
CA LYS A 49 -17.89 -0.40 3.44
C LYS A 49 -19.04 0.39 4.03
N PHE A 50 -18.82 1.14 5.11
CA PHE A 50 -19.83 2.04 5.69
C PHE A 50 -20.27 3.15 4.72
N LEU A 51 -19.34 3.67 3.92
CA LEU A 51 -19.62 4.65 2.86
C LEU A 51 -20.05 4.04 1.51
N ASN A 52 -20.16 2.71 1.42
CA ASN A 52 -20.42 2.00 0.17
C ASN A 52 -19.40 2.31 -0.95
N LEU A 53 -18.13 2.48 -0.57
CA LEU A 53 -17.01 2.66 -1.48
C LEU A 53 -16.38 1.30 -1.85
N ASN A 54 -15.87 1.19 -3.08
CA ASN A 54 -15.08 0.03 -3.48
C ASN A 54 -13.63 0.19 -3.01
N ALA A 55 -13.15 -0.74 -2.19
CA ALA A 55 -11.80 -0.68 -1.64
C ALA A 55 -10.70 -0.84 -2.70
N GLU A 56 -10.99 -1.50 -3.83
CA GLU A 56 -10.01 -1.68 -4.92
C GLU A 56 -9.61 -0.36 -5.57
N ASP A 57 -10.50 0.64 -5.59
CA ASP A 57 -10.22 1.98 -6.14
C ASP A 57 -9.17 2.73 -5.31
N TYR A 58 -8.93 2.28 -4.07
CA TYR A 58 -8.02 2.89 -3.10
C TYR A 58 -6.68 2.16 -3.00
N ILE A 59 -6.51 1.02 -3.69
CA ILE A 59 -5.22 0.34 -3.83
C ILE A 59 -4.28 1.18 -4.69
N ASP A 60 -3.01 1.24 -4.29
CA ASP A 60 -2.01 2.01 -5.02
C ASP A 60 -1.82 1.49 -6.46
N HIS A 61 -1.54 2.40 -7.39
CA HIS A 61 -1.48 2.10 -8.83
C HIS A 61 -0.39 1.08 -9.18
N TRP A 62 0.66 0.94 -8.36
CA TRP A 62 1.73 -0.05 -8.51
C TRP A 62 1.24 -1.49 -8.62
N PHE A 63 0.08 -1.80 -8.04
CA PHE A 63 -0.51 -3.15 -8.07
C PHE A 63 -1.41 -3.41 -9.28
N ARG A 64 -1.51 -2.46 -10.22
CA ARG A 64 -2.36 -2.61 -11.41
C ARG A 64 -1.62 -3.36 -12.51
N LYS A 65 -2.38 -4.17 -13.26
CA LYS A 65 -1.88 -4.85 -14.47
C LYS A 65 -1.26 -3.86 -15.46
N SER A 66 -1.90 -2.71 -15.67
CA SER A 66 -1.41 -1.67 -16.58
C SER A 66 -0.02 -1.18 -16.20
N THR A 67 0.24 -0.96 -14.91
CA THR A 67 1.54 -0.50 -14.41
C THR A 67 2.61 -1.57 -14.59
N TYR A 68 2.26 -2.84 -14.38
CA TYR A 68 3.15 -3.97 -14.68
C TYR A 68 3.49 -4.02 -16.18
N GLU A 69 2.48 -3.96 -17.06
CA GLU A 69 2.67 -3.95 -18.51
C GLU A 69 3.54 -2.78 -18.97
N GLU A 70 3.32 -1.57 -18.43
CA GLU A 70 4.12 -0.38 -18.72
C GLU A 70 5.58 -0.53 -18.25
N THR A 71 5.78 -1.04 -17.03
CA THR A 71 7.12 -1.28 -16.45
C THR A 71 7.95 -2.23 -17.32
N TYR A 72 7.32 -3.26 -17.89
CA TYR A 72 7.98 -4.27 -18.71
C TYR A 72 7.76 -4.09 -20.22
N ASN A 73 7.27 -2.92 -20.65
CA ASN A 73 7.00 -2.66 -22.06
C ASN A 73 8.30 -2.52 -22.89
N THR A 74 9.42 -2.24 -22.24
CA THR A 74 10.73 -2.10 -22.89
C THR A 74 11.53 -3.40 -22.80
N ILE A 75 12.38 -3.64 -23.80
CA ILE A 75 13.31 -4.78 -23.79
C ILE A 75 14.29 -4.63 -22.63
N ILE A 76 14.31 -5.64 -21.76
CA ILE A 76 15.38 -5.82 -20.77
C ILE A 76 16.52 -6.54 -21.48
N TYR A 77 17.61 -5.82 -21.76
CA TYR A 77 18.78 -6.43 -22.36
C TYR A 77 19.43 -7.41 -21.38
N PRO A 78 19.81 -8.62 -21.84
CA PRO A 78 20.54 -9.54 -21.00
C PRO A 78 21.88 -8.92 -20.63
N PHE A 79 22.24 -9.03 -19.36
CA PHE A 79 23.57 -8.69 -18.90
C PHE A 79 24.48 -9.90 -19.11
N ASN A 80 25.76 -9.65 -19.37
CA ASN A 80 26.73 -10.73 -19.50
C ASN A 80 26.84 -11.52 -18.18
N GLY A 81 27.35 -12.75 -18.22
CA GLY A 81 27.51 -13.57 -17.01
C GLY A 81 28.51 -12.97 -16.01
N GLN A 82 28.39 -13.35 -14.73
CA GLN A 82 29.22 -12.85 -13.63
C GLN A 82 30.74 -12.92 -13.89
N LEU A 83 31.18 -13.87 -14.72
CA LEU A 83 32.59 -14.04 -15.10
C LEU A 83 33.21 -12.83 -15.82
N VAL A 84 32.41 -11.93 -16.38
CA VAL A 84 32.90 -10.73 -17.07
C VAL A 84 32.52 -9.43 -16.37
N TRP A 85 32.04 -9.51 -15.13
CA TRP A 85 31.73 -8.31 -14.34
C TRP A 85 33.01 -7.73 -13.74
N ASP A 86 33.05 -6.40 -13.62
CA ASP A 86 34.16 -5.74 -12.95
C ASP A 86 34.20 -6.15 -11.46
N ILE A 87 35.39 -6.53 -11.01
CA ILE A 87 35.63 -6.87 -9.61
C ILE A 87 35.65 -5.56 -8.82
N THR A 88 34.72 -5.42 -7.87
CA THR A 88 34.70 -4.25 -6.99
C THR A 88 35.83 -4.34 -5.96
N SER A 89 36.31 -3.19 -5.48
CA SER A 89 37.33 -3.15 -4.40
C SER A 89 36.76 -3.47 -3.01
N TYR A 90 35.45 -3.68 -2.90
CA TYR A 90 34.79 -3.99 -1.64
C TYR A 90 34.95 -5.48 -1.34
N PRO A 91 35.20 -5.86 -0.08
CA PRO A 91 35.20 -7.26 0.31
C PRO A 91 33.80 -7.86 0.11
N ASP A 92 33.77 -9.15 -0.21
CA ASP A 92 32.52 -9.92 -0.18
C ASP A 92 31.95 -9.89 1.24
N VAL A 93 30.62 -9.69 1.33
CA VAL A 93 29.86 -9.68 2.59
C VAL A 93 29.47 -11.07 3.06
#